data_AF-A0AB37YTP6-F1
#
_entry.id   AF-A0AB37YTP6-F1
#
_cell.length_a   1.000
_cell.length_b   1.000
_cell.length_c   1.000
_cell.angle_alpha   90.00
_cell.angle_beta   90.00
_cell.angle_gamma   90.00
#
_symmetry.space_group_name_H-M   'P 1'
#
loop_
_entity.id
_entity.type
_entity.pdbx_description
1 polymer ?
#
loop_
_entity_poly.entity_id
_entity_poly.type
_entity_poly.pdbx_seq_one_letter_code
_entity_poly.pdbx_strand_id
1 'polypeptide(L)' 'MKKMCKTCSNTGVVHTEIFSGAIKIEGCTCEVAKQQEAKQKENWDAWIEKFEGWKRGLLHEQRVG' A
#
# COMPACT_ATOMS: atom_id res chain seq x y z
N MET A 1 -4.78 8.99 23.94
CA MET A 1 -4.17 9.82 22.86
C MET A 1 -3.06 9.02 22.19
N LYS A 2 -3.18 8.68 20.90
CA LYS A 2 -2.04 8.14 20.13
C LYS A 2 -0.98 9.23 20.08
N LYS A 3 0.16 9.04 20.78
CA LYS A 3 1.27 10.01 20.75
C LYS A 3 1.76 10.16 19.31
N MET A 4 1.92 11.40 18.86
CA MET A 4 2.51 11.71 17.55
C MET A 4 3.88 11.04 17.44
N CYS A 5 4.07 10.21 16.41
CA CYS A 5 5.37 9.65 16.11
C CYS A 5 6.28 10.78 15.61
N LYS A 6 7.31 11.12 16.38
CA LYS A 6 8.24 12.21 16.07
C LYS A 6 9.10 11.92 14.83
N THR A 7 9.35 10.65 14.52
CA THR A 7 10.21 10.23 13.42
C THR A 7 9.57 10.46 12.05
N CYS A 8 8.29 10.11 11.91
CA CYS A 8 7.55 10.25 10.64
C CYS A 8 6.47 11.34 10.68
N SER A 9 6.33 12.07 11.80
CA SER A 9 5.21 13.00 12.04
C SER A 9 3.84 12.36 11.76
N ASN A 10 3.66 11.10 12.16
CA ASN A 10 2.47 10.27 11.89
C ASN A 10 2.11 10.07 10.41
N THR A 11 3.00 10.35 9.46
CA THR A 11 2.74 10.04 8.05
C THR A 11 2.82 8.53 7.75
N GLY A 12 3.58 7.79 8.56
CA GLY A 12 3.87 6.37 8.34
C GLY A 12 5.13 6.12 7.54
N VAL A 13 5.76 7.16 6.97
CA VAL A 13 6.99 7.08 6.18
C VAL A 13 8.00 8.15 6.60
N VAL A 14 9.29 7.89 6.36
CA VAL A 14 10.39 8.81 6.63
C VAL A 14 10.99 9.24 5.30
N HIS A 15 11.14 10.54 5.12
CA HIS A 15 11.78 11.14 3.95
C HIS A 15 13.18 11.62 4.34
N THR A 16 14.20 11.07 3.70
CA THR A 16 15.60 11.42 3.95
C THR A 16 16.20 11.92 2.65
N GLU A 17 16.58 13.20 2.58
CA GLU A 17 17.35 13.72 1.45
C GLU A 17 18.77 13.13 1.48
N ILE A 18 19.18 12.49 0.39
CA ILE A 18 20.50 11.85 0.25
C ILE A 18 21.46 12.73 -0.57
N PHE A 19 20.94 13.44 -1.57
CA PHE A 19 21.62 14.48 -2.32
C PHE A 19 20.55 15.41 -2.92
N SER A 20 20.95 16.60 -3.38
CA SER A 20 20.00 17.61 -3.85
C SER A 20 19.04 17.04 -4.89
N GLY A 21 17.75 17.05 -4.55
CA GLY A 21 16.67 16.53 -5.40
C GLY A 21 16.43 15.02 -5.34
N ALA A 22 17.20 14.27 -4.55
CA ALA A 22 16.98 12.83 -4.33
C ALA A 22 16.59 12.52 -2.89
N ILE A 23 15.42 11.90 -2.73
CA ILE A 23 14.83 11.57 -1.45
C ILE A 23 14.70 10.06 -1.35
N LYS A 24 15.28 9.48 -0.29
CA LYS A 24 15.00 8.11 0.13
C LYS A 24 13.73 8.12 0.97
N ILE A 25 12.77 7.27 0.61
CA ILE A 25 11.51 7.10 1.37
C ILE A 25 11.52 5.71 1.99
N GLU A 26 11.35 5.64 3.31
CA GLU A 26 11.33 4.38 4.06
C GLU A 26 10.08 4.29 4.95
N GLY A 27 9.58 3.08 5.16
CA GLY A 27 8.48 2.86 6.11
C GLY A 27 8.92 3.14 7.56
N CYS A 28 8.05 3.77 8.34
CA CYS A 28 8.25 3.87 9.78
C CYS A 28 7.79 2.57 10.48
N THR A 29 8.23 2.33 11.71
CA THR A 29 7.79 1.18 12.52
C THR A 29 6.70 1.53 13.54
N CYS A 30 6.14 2.74 13.44
CA CYS A 30 5.11 3.23 14.34
C CYS A 30 3.73 2.59 14.08
N GLU A 31 2.82 2.75 15.03
CA GLU A 31 1.47 2.19 14.95
C GLU A 31 0.70 2.66 13.71
N VAL A 32 0.90 3.90 13.27
CA VAL A 32 0.26 4.42 12.05
C VAL A 32 0.77 3.67 10.81
N ALA A 33 2.08 3.44 10.72
CA ALA A 33 2.67 2.71 9.61
C ALA A 33 2.17 1.25 9.57
N LYS A 34 2.10 0.58 10.71
CA LYS A 34 1.56 -0.79 10.80
C LYS A 34 0.09 -0.88 10.37
N GLN A 35 -0.73 0.08 10.80
CA GLN A 35 -2.13 0.17 10.39
C GLN A 35 -2.28 0.43 8.90
N GLN A 36 -1.44 1.29 8.32
CA GLN A 36 -1.41 1.53 6.88
C GLN A 36 -0.99 0.27 6.13
N GLU A 37 0.05 -0.43 6.56
CA GLU A 37 0.53 -1.66 5.94
C GLU A 37 -0.56 -2.75 5.93
N ALA A 38 -1.22 -2.98 7.06
CA ALA A 38 -2.33 -3.92 7.15
C ALA A 38 -3.47 -3.56 6.18
N LYS A 39 -3.87 -2.29 6.15
CA LYS A 39 -4.92 -1.82 5.23
C LYS A 39 -4.51 -1.94 3.76
N GLN A 40 -3.25 -1.66 3.43
CA GLN A 40 -2.77 -1.82 2.06
C GLN A 40 -2.74 -3.27 1.63
N LYS A 41 -2.41 -4.19 2.54
CA LYS A 41 -2.52 -5.62 2.28
C LYS A 41 -3.97 -6.02 2.00
N GLU A 42 -4.92 -5.59 2.83
CA GLU A 42 -6.35 -5.85 2.60
C GLU A 42 -6.83 -5.31 1.24
N ASN A 43 -6.43 -4.08 0.89
CA ASN A 43 -6.76 -3.49 -0.41
C ASN A 43 -6.15 -4.29 -1.57
N TRP A 44 -4.93 -4.78 -1.40
CA TRP A 44 -4.23 -5.57 -2.40
C TRP A 44 -4.92 -6.92 -2.61
N ASP A 45 -5.24 -7.62 -1.53
CA ASP A 45 -5.93 -8.91 -1.58
C ASP A 45 -7.31 -8.76 -2.25
N ALA A 46 -8.07 -7.71 -1.93
CA ALA A 46 -9.35 -7.41 -2.58
C ALA A 46 -9.19 -7.07 -4.07
N TRP A 47 -8.12 -6.36 -4.45
CA TRP A 47 -7.82 -6.08 -5.85
C TRP A 47 -7.50 -7.36 -6.63
N ILE A 48 -6.72 -8.26 -6.04
CA ILE A 48 -6.38 -9.56 -6.64
C ILE A 48 -7.62 -10.40 -6.88
N GLU A 49 -8.51 -10.53 -5.88
CA GLU A 49 -9.76 -11.27 -6.01
C GLU A 49 -10.62 -10.74 -7.18
N LYS A 50 -10.76 -9.41 -7.25
CA LYS A 50 -11.50 -8.74 -8.33
C LYS A 50 -10.86 -9.00 -9.69
N PHE A 51 -9.53 -8.89 -9.78
CA PHE A 51 -8.77 -9.12 -10.99
C PHE A 51 -8.92 -10.57 -11.49
N GLU A 52 -8.87 -11.56 -10.59
CA GLU A 52 -9.10 -12.95 -10.94
C GLU A 52 -10.53 -13.21 -11.44
N GLY A 53 -11.52 -12.57 -10.82
CA GLY A 53 -12.91 -12.57 -11.30
C GLY A 53 -13.01 -12.06 -12.74
N TRP A 54 -12.36 -10.93 -13.05
CA TRP A 54 -12.32 -10.38 -14.41
C TRP A 54 -11.63 -11.31 -15.40
N LYS A 55 -10.50 -11.91 -15.03
CA LYS A 55 -9.80 -12.88 -15.88
C LYS A 55 -10.70 -14.07 -16.24
N ARG A 56 -11.50 -14.58 -15.29
CA ARG A 56 -12.48 -15.65 -15.55
C ARG A 56 -13.61 -15.19 -16.47
N GLY A 57 -14.13 -13.98 -16.28
CA GLY A 57 -15.17 -13.39 -17.14
C GLY A 57 -14.71 -13.26 -18.59
N LEU A 58 -13.52 -12.69 -18.82
CA LEU A 58 -12.93 -12.55 -20.16
C LEU A 58 -12.75 -13.90 -20.87
N LEU A 59 -12.33 -14.94 -20.14
CA LEU A 59 -12.20 -16.30 -20.69
C LEU A 59 -13.55 -16.96 -20.99
N HIS A 60 -14.61 -16.60 -20.26
CA HIS A 60 -15.96 -17.11 -20.52
C HIS A 60 -16.53 -16.50 -21.81
N GLU A 61 -16.36 -15.19 -22.01
CA GLU A 61 -16.78 -14.46 -23.21
C GLU A 61 -16.07 -14.96 -24.49
N GLN A 62 -14.78 -15.30 -24.41
CA GLN A 62 -14.05 -15.89 -25.55
C GLN A 62 -14.50 -17.31 -25.92
N ARG A 63 -15.22 -18.03 -25.04
CA ARG A 63 -15.66 -19.41 -25.28
C ARG A 63 -17.08 -19.54 -25.83
N VAL A 64 -17.89 -18.48 -25.71
CA VAL A 64 -19.29 -18.46 -26.17
C VAL A 64 -19.48 -17.72 -27.50
N GLY A 65 -18.37 -17.37 -28.15
CA GLY A 65 -18.34 -16.88 -29.53
C GLY A 65 -18.35 -18.01 -30.56
#